data_AF-A0A6G2W3P9-F1
#
_entry.id   AF-A0A6G2W3P9-F1
#
_cell.length_a   1.000
_cell.length_b   1.000
_cell.length_c   1.000
_cell.angle_alpha   90.00
_cell.angle_beta   90.00
_cell.angle_gamma   90.00
#
_symmetry.space_group_name_H-M   'P 1'
#
loop_
_entity.id
_entity.type
_entity.pdbx_description
1 polymer ?
#
loop_
_entity_poly.entity_id
_entity_poly.type
_entity_poly.pdbx_seq_one_letter_code
_entity_poly.pdbx_strand_id
1 'polypeptide(L)'
;MEKSYGIEAARAQLGDIADHARTTGETIALTRHGRTVAVIGPADVVAPRQGVSATLLFPRNDDQIVYLPGVPHPGDPIIRSTEIGEERWTVSKVEWYLRDDGHASLFLHLDPRRTEK
;
A
#
# COMPACT_ATOMS: atom_id res chain seq x y z
N MET A 1 4.72 -17.99 18.76
CA MET A 1 4.43 -19.12 17.86
C MET A 1 3.69 -18.52 16.68
N GLU A 2 4.24 -18.57 15.45
CA GLU A 2 3.59 -17.94 14.29
C GLU A 2 2.24 -18.62 14.02
N LYS A 3 1.16 -17.82 14.06
CA LYS A 3 -0.20 -18.28 13.80
C LYS A 3 -0.36 -18.41 12.28
N SER A 4 -0.83 -19.55 11.80
CA SER A 4 -1.02 -19.78 10.37
C SER A 4 -2.38 -20.38 10.06
N TYR A 5 -2.92 -20.01 8.90
CA TYR A 5 -4.18 -20.53 8.38
C TYR A 5 -3.99 -21.04 6.95
N GLY A 6 -4.76 -22.04 6.55
CA GLY A 6 -4.91 -22.36 5.13
C GLY A 6 -5.69 -21.25 4.42
N ILE A 7 -5.25 -20.80 3.24
CA ILE A 7 -5.84 -19.66 2.53
C ILE A 7 -7.34 -19.85 2.25
N GLU A 8 -7.78 -21.09 1.97
CA GLU A 8 -9.19 -21.41 1.76
C GLU A 8 -10.02 -21.27 3.05
N ALA A 9 -9.46 -21.67 4.19
CA ALA A 9 -10.11 -21.53 5.49
C ALA A 9 -10.16 -20.06 5.93
N ALA A 10 -9.11 -19.30 5.65
CA ALA A 10 -9.02 -17.88 5.96
C ALA A 10 -9.99 -17.03 5.14
N ARG A 11 -10.39 -17.47 3.94
CA ARG A 11 -11.24 -16.71 3.01
C ARG A 11 -12.54 -16.22 3.66
N ALA A 12 -13.16 -17.05 4.50
CA ALA A 12 -14.42 -16.72 5.17
C ALA A 12 -14.25 -15.81 6.40
N GLN A 13 -13.03 -15.69 6.93
CA GLN A 13 -12.72 -15.02 8.20
C GLN A 13 -11.70 -13.90 8.02
N LEU A 14 -11.48 -13.43 6.79
CA LEU A 14 -10.39 -12.52 6.48
C LEU A 14 -10.47 -11.21 7.29
N GLY A 15 -11.69 -10.71 7.50
CA GLY A 15 -11.95 -9.53 8.34
C GLY A 15 -11.51 -9.75 9.79
N ASP A 16 -11.98 -10.83 10.43
CA ASP A 16 -11.63 -11.16 11.81
C ASP A 16 -10.11 -11.41 11.98
N ILE A 17 -9.49 -12.05 10.99
CA ILE A 17 -8.04 -12.29 10.98
C ILE A 17 -7.29 -10.96 10.91
N ALA A 18 -7.73 -10.02 10.06
CA ALA A 18 -7.13 -8.69 9.94
C ALA A 18 -7.32 -7.85 11.21
N ASP A 19 -8.51 -7.85 11.80
CA ASP A 19 -8.79 -7.12 13.04
C ASP A 19 -8.01 -7.70 14.23
N HIS A 20 -7.89 -9.02 14.30
CA HIS A 20 -7.05 -9.69 15.29
C HIS A 20 -5.60 -9.26 15.13
N ALA A 21 -5.02 -9.37 13.93
CA ALA A 21 -3.65 -8.97 13.65
C ALA A 21 -3.39 -7.50 14.00
N ARG A 22 -4.30 -6.60 13.63
CA ARG A 22 -4.23 -5.17 13.97
C ARG A 22 -4.25 -4.94 15.48
N THR A 23 -5.07 -5.69 16.22
CA THR A 23 -5.26 -5.51 17.66
C THR A 23 -4.13 -6.12 18.48
N THR A 24 -3.63 -7.29 18.08
CA THR A 24 -2.59 -8.01 18.82
C THR A 24 -1.17 -7.62 18.42
N GLY A 25 -0.99 -6.98 17.26
CA GLY A 25 0.33 -6.72 16.70
C GLY A 25 0.94 -7.93 15.98
N GLU A 26 0.24 -9.07 15.93
CA GLU A 26 0.77 -10.32 15.40
C GLU A 26 0.71 -10.38 13.87
N THR A 27 1.73 -11.01 13.27
CA THR A 27 1.71 -11.39 11.86
C THR A 27 1.21 -12.83 11.72
N ILE A 28 0.27 -13.03 10.81
CA ILE A 28 -0.42 -14.29 10.55
C ILE A 28 -0.08 -14.74 9.13
N ALA A 29 0.43 -15.96 9.00
CA ALA A 29 0.75 -16.54 7.69
C ALA A 29 -0.49 -17.20 7.06
N LEU A 30 -0.78 -16.86 5.80
CA LEU A 30 -1.72 -17.60 4.97
C LEU A 30 -0.95 -18.60 4.12
N THR A 31 -1.35 -19.87 4.21
CA THR A 31 -0.65 -20.99 3.58
C THR A 31 -1.49 -21.67 2.51
N ARG A 32 -0.85 -22.16 1.45
CA ARG A 32 -1.46 -23.03 0.45
C ARG A 32 -0.53 -24.23 0.26
N HIS A 33 -1.08 -25.45 0.41
CA HIS A 33 -0.29 -26.69 0.37
C HIS A 33 0.91 -26.69 1.34
N GLY A 34 0.74 -26.14 2.55
CA GLY A 34 1.78 -26.08 3.58
C GLY A 34 2.85 -25.01 3.35
N ARG A 35 2.76 -24.20 2.29
CA ARG A 35 3.67 -23.08 2.01
C ARG A 35 2.99 -21.75 2.27
N THR A 36 3.67 -20.81 2.91
CA THR A 36 3.19 -19.44 3.05
C THR A 36 3.10 -18.78 1.68
N VAL A 37 1.92 -18.24 1.36
CA VAL A 37 1.63 -17.53 0.11
C VAL A 37 1.29 -16.06 0.36
N ALA A 38 0.86 -15.71 1.56
CA ALA A 38 0.63 -14.33 1.98
C ALA A 38 0.79 -14.20 3.50
N VAL A 39 0.93 -12.96 3.98
CA VAL A 39 0.93 -12.63 5.40
C VAL A 39 -0.08 -11.52 5.65
N ILE A 40 -0.75 -11.56 6.81
CA ILE A 40 -1.63 -10.51 7.31
C ILE A 40 -1.04 -10.05 8.65
N GLY A 41 -0.77 -8.76 8.79
CA GLY A 41 -0.23 -8.19 10.02
C GLY A 41 -0.55 -6.69 10.10
N PRO A 42 -0.20 -6.03 11.22
CA PRO A 42 -0.23 -4.57 11.30
C PRO A 42 0.55 -3.94 10.14
N ALA A 43 0.03 -2.85 9.57
CA ALA A 43 0.58 -2.27 8.35
C ALA A 43 2.06 -1.84 8.46
N ASP A 44 2.48 -1.40 9.64
CA ASP A 44 3.86 -1.07 9.99
C ASP A 44 4.78 -2.30 10.07
N VAL A 45 4.22 -3.47 10.42
CA VAL A 45 4.95 -4.73 10.55
C VAL A 45 5.08 -5.46 9.21
N VAL A 46 4.03 -5.43 8.37
CA VAL A 46 4.03 -6.09 7.05
C VAL A 46 4.35 -5.14 5.89
N ALA A 47 4.86 -3.95 6.20
CA ALA A 47 5.34 -3.01 5.19
C ALA A 47 6.37 -3.69 4.26
N PRO A 48 6.31 -3.43 2.95
CA PRO A 48 7.25 -4.05 2.02
C PRO A 48 8.68 -3.66 2.39
N ARG A 49 9.51 -4.66 2.71
CA ARG A 49 10.92 -4.47 3.14
C ARG A 49 11.76 -3.67 2.16
N GLN A 50 11.40 -3.74 0.88
CA GLN A 50 12.03 -3.01 -0.21
C GLN A 50 11.08 -1.95 -0.75
N GLY A 51 10.29 -1.29 0.10
CA GLY A 51 9.40 -0.21 -0.31
C GLY A 51 8.48 -0.60 -1.47
N VAL A 52 7.90 0.42 -2.12
CA VAL A 52 7.11 0.27 -3.33
C VAL A 52 7.54 1.30 -4.34
N SER A 53 7.76 0.86 -5.57
CA SER A 53 7.84 1.77 -6.71
C SER A 53 6.42 2.19 -7.09
N ALA A 54 6.16 3.49 -7.10
CA ALA A 54 4.86 4.07 -7.41
C ALA A 54 5.00 5.12 -8.51
N THR A 55 4.02 5.17 -9.41
CA THR A 55 3.89 6.27 -10.38
C THR A 55 2.90 7.30 -9.83
N LEU A 56 3.39 8.51 -9.60
CA LEU A 56 2.59 9.66 -9.19
C LEU A 56 1.93 10.27 -10.43
N LEU A 57 0.60 10.30 -10.44
CA LEU A 57 -0.21 10.86 -11.52
C LEU A 57 -0.73 12.24 -11.09
N PHE A 58 -0.23 13.28 -11.75
CA PHE A 58 -0.59 14.66 -11.47
C PHE A 58 -1.57 15.18 -12.53
N PRO A 59 -2.66 15.88 -12.18
CA PRO A 59 -3.74 16.22 -13.11
C PRO A 59 -3.36 17.12 -14.30
N ARG A 60 -2.14 17.70 -14.32
CA ARG A 60 -1.62 18.54 -15.41
C ARG A 60 -0.08 18.56 -15.52
N ASN A 61 0.61 17.67 -14.82
CA ASN A 61 2.06 17.60 -14.84
C ASN A 61 2.49 16.22 -15.33
N ASP A 62 3.76 16.10 -15.72
CA ASP A 62 4.33 14.81 -16.06
C ASP A 62 4.29 13.87 -14.86
N ASP A 63 3.97 12.60 -15.16
CA ASP A 63 3.99 11.52 -14.19
C ASP A 63 5.41 11.31 -13.65
N GLN A 64 5.50 10.93 -12.38
CA GLN A 64 6.79 10.72 -11.73
C GLN A 64 6.85 9.35 -11.05
N ILE A 65 7.88 8.58 -11.35
CA ILE A 65 8.15 7.34 -10.62
C ILE A 65 8.94 7.69 -9.37
N VAL A 66 8.44 7.25 -8.21
CA VAL A 66 9.06 7.43 -6.90
C VAL A 66 9.13 6.09 -6.18
N TYR A 67 10.04 6.01 -5.20
CA TYR A 67 10.15 4.88 -4.31
C TYR A 67 9.68 5.29 -2.92
N LEU A 68 8.68 4.60 -2.40
CA LEU A 68 8.05 4.91 -1.12
C LEU A 68 8.31 3.78 -0.12
N PRO A 69 8.42 4.07 1.18
CA PRO A 69 8.62 3.03 2.20
C PRO A 69 7.41 2.09 2.35
N GLY A 70 6.25 2.50 1.85
CA GLY A 70 5.02 1.74 1.86
C GLY A 70 3.98 2.37 0.93
N VAL A 71 2.81 1.76 0.86
CA VAL A 71 1.69 2.22 0.03
C VAL A 71 0.94 3.32 0.79
N PRO A 72 0.89 4.57 0.29
CA PRO A 72 0.12 5.62 0.92
C PRO A 72 -1.38 5.34 0.88
N HIS A 73 -2.14 5.96 1.79
CA HIS A 73 -3.61 5.94 1.79
C HIS A 73 -4.18 7.18 1.09
N PRO A 74 -5.41 7.11 0.58
CA PRO A 74 -6.15 8.32 0.19
C PRO A 74 -6.23 9.30 1.37
N GLY A 75 -5.89 10.57 1.12
CA GLY A 75 -5.76 11.62 2.12
C GLY A 75 -4.32 11.90 2.56
N ASP A 76 -3.39 10.96 2.36
CA ASP A 76 -1.99 11.15 2.75
C ASP A 76 -1.33 12.27 1.92
N PRO A 77 -0.46 13.10 2.54
CA PRO A 77 0.23 14.16 1.84
C PRO A 77 1.45 13.63 1.07
N ILE A 78 1.65 14.13 -0.14
CA ILE A 78 2.88 13.98 -0.91
C ILE A 78 3.50 15.36 -1.12
N ILE A 79 4.78 15.50 -0.75
CA ILE A 79 5.53 16.75 -0.94
C ILE A 79 6.51 16.54 -2.09
N ARG A 80 6.41 17.39 -3.11
CA ARG A 80 7.30 17.39 -4.27
C ARG A 80 8.18 18.63 -4.21
N SER A 81 9.49 18.44 -4.12
CA SER A 81 10.46 19.52 -4.29
C SER A 81 10.58 19.88 -5.76
N THR A 82 10.44 21.17 -6.07
CA THR A 82 10.60 21.75 -7.42
C THR A 82 11.63 22.88 -7.36
N GLU A 83 12.02 23.40 -8.52
CA GLU A 83 12.96 24.55 -8.60
C GLU A 83 12.42 25.82 -7.92
N ILE A 84 11.09 25.97 -7.86
CA ILE A 84 10.41 27.14 -7.29
C ILE A 84 9.99 26.95 -5.83
N GLY A 85 10.24 25.78 -5.23
CA GLY A 85 9.87 25.44 -3.86
C GLY A 85 9.16 24.10 -3.73
N GLU A 86 8.49 23.89 -2.59
CA GLU A 86 7.74 22.66 -2.32
C GLU A 86 6.28 22.78 -2.78
N GLU A 87 5.83 21.83 -3.59
CA GLU A 87 4.44 21.62 -3.90
C GLU A 87 3.84 20.54 -2.99
N ARG A 88 2.63 20.79 -2.50
CA ARG A 88 1.91 19.86 -1.62
C ARG A 88 0.71 19.28 -2.34
N TRP A 89 0.67 17.96 -2.37
CA TRP A 89 -0.35 17.17 -3.02
C TRP A 89 -1.00 16.25 -1.98
N THR A 90 -2.21 15.81 -2.28
CA THR A 90 -2.93 14.83 -1.48
C THR A 90 -3.23 13.63 -2.37
N VAL A 91 -2.97 12.42 -1.86
CA VAL A 91 -3.35 11.19 -2.55
C VAL A 91 -4.88 11.13 -2.61
N SER A 92 -5.46 11.23 -3.80
CA SER A 92 -6.90 11.15 -4.00
C SER A 92 -7.35 9.71 -4.27
N LYS A 93 -6.48 8.93 -4.92
CA LYS A 93 -6.76 7.52 -5.25
C LYS A 93 -5.48 6.70 -5.33
N VAL A 94 -5.58 5.44 -4.89
CA VAL A 94 -4.54 4.42 -5.00
C VAL A 94 -5.05 3.33 -5.92
N GLU A 95 -4.34 3.03 -6.99
CA GLU A 95 -4.70 1.97 -7.94
C GLU A 95 -3.56 0.98 -8.15
N TRP A 96 -3.91 -0.30 -8.12
CA TRP A 96 -3.02 -1.38 -8.46
C TRP A 96 -3.35 -1.92 -9.84
N TYR A 97 -2.32 -2.06 -10.67
CA TYR A 97 -2.42 -2.76 -11.94
C TYR A 97 -1.53 -4.00 -11.91
N LEU A 98 -2.13 -5.18 -11.95
CA LEU A 98 -1.42 -6.44 -12.12
C LEU A 98 -1.41 -6.78 -13.60
N ARG A 99 -0.21 -6.85 -14.19
CA ARG A 99 -0.01 -7.30 -15.56
C ARG A 99 -0.09 -8.83 -15.64
N ASP A 100 -0.36 -9.34 -16.84
CA ASP A 100 -0.44 -10.78 -17.12
C ASP A 100 0.89 -11.53 -16.86
N ASP A 101 2.01 -10.81 -16.86
CA ASP A 101 3.34 -11.32 -16.51
C ASP A 101 3.59 -11.40 -14.99
N GLY A 102 2.59 -11.04 -14.17
CA GLY A 102 2.67 -11.05 -12.72
C GLY A 102 3.32 -9.81 -12.11
N HIS A 103 3.74 -8.82 -12.91
CA HIS A 103 4.28 -7.57 -12.39
C HIS A 103 3.16 -6.63 -11.96
N ALA A 104 3.16 -6.26 -10.68
CA ALA A 104 2.27 -5.26 -10.13
C ALA A 104 2.87 -3.85 -10.28
N SER A 105 2.05 -2.89 -10.71
CA SER A 105 2.37 -1.47 -10.76
C SER A 105 1.41 -0.69 -9.86
N LEU A 106 1.94 0.25 -9.10
CA LEU A 106 1.18 1.12 -8.19
C LEU A 106 1.06 2.52 -8.80
N PHE A 107 -0.16 3.03 -8.90
CA PHE A 107 -0.47 4.37 -9.37
C PHE A 107 -1.13 5.18 -8.26
N LEU A 108 -0.60 6.37 -8.01
CA LEU A 108 -1.12 7.31 -7.01
C LEU A 108 -1.65 8.53 -7.74
N HIS A 109 -2.98 8.70 -7.76
CA HIS A 109 -3.61 9.91 -8.27
C HIS A 109 -3.50 10.99 -7.21
N LEU A 110 -3.04 12.17 -7.62
CA LEU A 110 -2.75 13.27 -6.73
C LEU A 110 -3.63 14.47 -7.05
N ASP A 111 -4.27 15.02 -6.03
CA ASP A 111 -4.96 16.31 -6.13
C ASP A 111 -4.12 17.42 -5.51
N PRO A 112 -4.12 18.63 -6.09
CA PRO A 112 -3.43 19.76 -5.49
C PRO A 112 -4.08 20.08 -4.15
N ARG A 113 -3.27 20.18 -3.09
CA ARG A 113 -3.80 20.53 -1.77
C ARG A 113 -4.26 21.98 -1.81
N ARG A 114 -5.57 22.22 -1.74
CA ARG A 114 -6.11 23.57 -1.56
C ARG A 114 -5.64 24.06 -0.19
N THR A 115 -4.83 25.11 -0.16
CA THR A 115 -4.65 25.91 1.05
C THR A 115 -5.99 26.56 1.36
N GLU A 116 -6.68 26.06 2.39
CA GLU A 116 -7.74 26.83 3.03
C GLU A 116 -7.10 28.14 3.52
N LYS A 117 -7.64 29.26 3.05
CA LYS A 117 -7.21 30.62 3.40
C LYS A 117 -7.65 30.97 4.81
#